data_AF-A0A6L7LPW9-F1
#
_entry.id   AF-A0A6L7LPW9-F1
#
_cell.length_a   1.000
_cell.length_b   1.000
_cell.length_c   1.000
_cell.angle_alpha   90.00
_cell.angle_beta   90.00
_cell.angle_gamma   90.00
#
_symmetry.space_group_name_H-M   'P 1'
#
loop_
_entity.id
_entity.type
_entity.pdbx_description
1 polymer ?
#
loop_
_entity_poly.entity_id
_entity_poly.type
_entity_poly.pdbx_seq_one_letter_code
_entity_poly.pdbx_strand_id
1 'polypeptide(L)'
;MRVHDLKMPVARTTSVVFASPHSGRAYARDFVNRSILDERTLRSSEDAFVDKLFASAPGHGAPLLAAVVPRAWIDVNRSVDELDPTLIEGVRDGARNPRVASGLGVVPRVVANGKAIYRGKIALVEARKRIDEVWHPWHETVSLLMDESMALFGEAILVDCHSMPHEAIDTIPHPRGVRPDIVLGDRFGTAAACDVVDQVEAAFAGAGL
;
A
#
# COMPACT_ATOMS: atom_id res chain seq x y z
N MET A 1 -7.32 -17.31 -6.04
CA MET A 1 -6.71 -16.20 -6.79
C MET A 1 -5.39 -15.86 -6.12
N ARG A 2 -4.30 -15.61 -6.84
CA ARG A 2 -3.06 -15.12 -6.21
C ARG A 2 -3.26 -13.66 -5.83
N VAL A 3 -3.07 -13.33 -4.55
CA VAL A 3 -3.32 -11.97 -4.00
C VAL A 3 -2.06 -11.11 -3.93
N HIS A 4 -0.92 -11.75 -3.72
CA HIS A 4 0.39 -11.15 -3.61
C HIS A 4 1.46 -12.13 -4.10
N ASP A 5 2.65 -11.60 -4.37
CA ASP A 5 3.88 -12.34 -4.59
C ASP A 5 4.78 -12.16 -3.36
N LEU A 6 5.19 -13.27 -2.74
CA LEU A 6 6.19 -13.29 -1.67
C LEU A 6 7.50 -13.84 -2.23
N LYS A 7 8.56 -13.04 -2.18
CA LYS A 7 9.91 -13.44 -2.54
C LYS A 7 10.75 -13.55 -1.28
N MET A 8 11.15 -14.77 -0.94
CA MET A 8 12.03 -15.04 0.18
C MET A 8 13.50 -14.96 -0.24
N PRO A 9 14.40 -14.51 0.64
CA PRO A 9 15.84 -14.64 0.42
C PRO A 9 16.27 -16.11 0.50
N VAL A 10 17.45 -16.44 -0.05
CA VAL A 10 18.05 -17.78 0.12
C VAL A 10 18.31 -18.07 1.61
N ALA A 11 18.75 -17.07 2.35
CA ALA A 11 18.86 -17.08 3.81
C ALA A 11 18.34 -15.76 4.36
N ARG A 12 17.49 -15.80 5.39
CA ARG A 12 17.10 -14.59 6.12
C ARG A 12 18.27 -14.16 7.00
N THR A 13 18.82 -12.97 6.73
CA THR A 13 20.00 -12.44 7.46
C THR A 13 19.73 -11.08 8.09
N THR A 14 18.47 -10.62 8.09
CA THR A 14 18.05 -9.34 8.67
C THR A 14 16.62 -9.43 9.20
N SER A 15 16.30 -8.59 10.19
CA SER A 15 14.96 -8.36 10.77
C SER A 15 14.01 -7.59 9.83
N VAL A 16 14.53 -7.02 8.74
CA VAL A 16 13.78 -6.15 7.83
C VAL A 16 12.90 -6.95 6.86
N VAL A 17 11.66 -6.52 6.70
CA VAL A 17 10.67 -7.00 5.73
C VAL A 17 10.26 -5.84 4.83
N PHE A 18 10.26 -6.04 3.51
CA PHE A 18 9.79 -5.04 2.56
C PHE A 18 8.39 -5.40 2.06
N ALA A 19 7.50 -4.42 2.02
CA ALA A 19 6.15 -4.58 1.48
C ALA A 19 5.86 -3.53 0.40
N SER A 20 5.29 -3.93 -0.73
CA SER A 20 4.81 -3.05 -1.79
C SER A 20 3.32 -3.27 -1.99
N PRO A 21 2.45 -2.60 -1.21
CA PRO A 21 1.01 -2.86 -1.21
C PRO A 21 0.28 -2.32 -2.43
N HIS A 22 0.88 -1.37 -3.18
CA HIS A 22 0.18 -0.61 -4.24
C HIS A 22 0.75 -0.82 -5.65
N SER A 23 1.71 -1.72 -5.84
CA SER A 23 2.31 -2.04 -7.14
C SER A 23 1.54 -3.08 -7.98
N GLY A 24 0.45 -3.60 -7.41
CA GLY A 24 -0.43 -4.59 -8.03
C GLY A 24 -1.13 -4.05 -9.27
N ARG A 25 -1.17 -4.87 -10.32
CA ARG A 25 -1.62 -4.50 -11.68
C ARG A 25 -2.38 -5.63 -12.40
N ALA A 26 -2.81 -6.65 -11.66
CA ALA A 26 -3.64 -7.72 -12.21
C ALA A 26 -5.13 -7.31 -12.19
N TYR A 27 -5.54 -6.50 -13.15
CA TYR A 27 -6.93 -6.08 -13.27
C TYR A 27 -7.79 -7.21 -13.84
N ALA A 28 -8.75 -7.70 -13.03
CA ALA A 28 -9.70 -8.69 -13.51
C ALA A 28 -10.59 -8.08 -14.60
N ARG A 29 -10.80 -8.81 -15.72
CA ARG A 29 -11.62 -8.32 -16.84
C ARG A 29 -13.02 -7.88 -16.41
N ASP A 30 -13.63 -8.62 -15.48
CA ASP A 30 -14.94 -8.26 -14.91
C ASP A 30 -14.90 -6.91 -14.17
N PHE A 31 -13.85 -6.63 -13.41
CA PHE A 31 -13.69 -5.34 -12.74
C PHE A 31 -13.54 -4.19 -13.75
N VAL A 32 -12.71 -4.36 -14.78
CA VAL A 32 -12.52 -3.35 -15.83
C VAL A 32 -13.84 -3.08 -16.57
N ASN A 33 -14.62 -4.12 -16.89
CA ASN A 33 -15.91 -3.98 -17.57
C ASN A 33 -16.98 -3.28 -16.71
N ARG A 34 -16.92 -3.44 -15.39
CA ARG A 34 -17.84 -2.77 -14.44
C ARG A 34 -17.42 -1.35 -14.10
N SER A 35 -16.15 -1.02 -14.33
CA SER A 35 -15.62 0.33 -14.17
C SER A 35 -16.15 1.27 -15.25
N ILE A 36 -16.36 2.53 -14.91
CA ILE A 36 -16.64 3.59 -15.91
C ILE A 36 -15.37 4.17 -16.53
N LEU A 37 -14.20 3.76 -16.01
CA LEU A 37 -12.88 4.16 -16.47
C LEU A 37 -12.26 3.06 -17.33
N ASP A 38 -11.51 3.47 -18.35
CA ASP A 38 -10.62 2.57 -19.07
C ASP A 38 -9.48 2.05 -18.17
N GLU A 39 -8.83 0.97 -18.61
CA GLU A 39 -7.75 0.32 -17.87
C GLU A 39 -6.61 1.30 -17.57
N ARG A 40 -6.18 2.10 -18.55
CA ARG A 40 -5.08 3.07 -18.36
C ARG A 40 -5.38 4.06 -17.24
N THR A 41 -6.62 4.51 -17.14
CA THR A 41 -7.06 5.44 -16.10
C THR A 41 -7.15 4.76 -14.74
N LEU A 42 -7.59 3.51 -14.66
CA LEU A 42 -7.55 2.73 -13.41
C LEU A 42 -6.13 2.60 -12.86
N ARG A 43 -5.16 2.42 -13.76
CA ARG A 43 -3.73 2.30 -13.42
C ARG A 43 -3.11 3.60 -12.86
N SER A 44 -3.79 4.74 -12.96
CA SER A 44 -3.31 6.01 -12.38
C SER A 44 -3.24 6.01 -10.85
N SER A 45 -3.84 5.01 -10.20
CA SER A 45 -3.73 4.80 -8.75
C SER A 45 -2.54 3.92 -8.35
N GLU A 46 -1.91 3.20 -9.30
CA GLU A 46 -0.80 2.31 -8.98
C GLU A 46 0.40 3.08 -8.43
N ASP A 47 1.07 2.47 -7.46
CA ASP A 47 2.46 2.78 -7.14
C ASP A 47 3.33 1.98 -8.12
N ALA A 48 3.30 2.41 -9.39
CA ALA A 48 3.77 1.63 -10.51
C ALA A 48 5.26 1.28 -10.36
N PHE A 49 5.58 -0.01 -10.49
CA PHE A 49 6.93 -0.56 -10.48
C PHE A 49 7.69 -0.45 -9.14
N VAL A 50 7.02 -0.08 -8.04
CA VAL A 50 7.66 -0.13 -6.71
C VAL A 50 8.08 -1.55 -6.33
N ASP A 51 7.35 -2.59 -6.77
CA ASP A 51 7.77 -3.99 -6.67
C ASP A 51 9.11 -4.28 -7.34
N LYS A 52 9.43 -3.57 -8.42
CA LYS A 52 10.69 -3.71 -9.15
C LYS A 52 11.80 -2.88 -8.51
N LEU A 53 11.48 -1.69 -8.01
CA LEU A 53 12.44 -0.82 -7.31
C LEU A 53 13.06 -1.54 -6.11
N PHE A 54 12.26 -2.29 -5.35
CA PHE A 54 12.70 -3.05 -4.18
C PHE A 54 13.02 -4.53 -4.47
N ALA A 55 13.10 -4.93 -5.76
CA ALA A 55 13.28 -6.34 -6.14
C ALA A 55 14.61 -6.97 -5.68
N SER A 56 15.60 -6.16 -5.28
CA SER A 56 16.88 -6.61 -4.75
C SER A 56 16.82 -7.02 -3.27
N ALA A 57 15.76 -6.69 -2.53
CA ALA A 57 15.67 -6.98 -1.08
C ALA A 57 15.97 -8.46 -0.72
N PRO A 58 15.44 -9.48 -1.44
CA PRO A 58 15.81 -10.88 -1.19
C PRO A 58 17.29 -11.20 -1.40
N GLY A 59 17.98 -10.47 -2.29
CA GLY A 59 19.42 -10.59 -2.48
C GLY A 59 20.24 -10.08 -1.28
N HIS A 60 19.63 -9.26 -0.42
CA HIS A 60 20.21 -8.74 0.82
C HIS A 60 19.65 -9.43 2.08
N GLY A 61 18.99 -10.57 1.92
CA GLY A 61 18.51 -11.37 3.05
C GLY A 61 17.18 -10.94 3.64
N ALA A 62 16.46 -10.01 3.00
CA ALA A 62 15.15 -9.52 3.43
C ALA A 62 14.01 -10.06 2.54
N PRO A 63 12.89 -10.56 3.09
CA PRO A 63 11.73 -10.89 2.29
C PRO A 63 11.11 -9.65 1.63
N LEU A 64 10.54 -9.84 0.44
CA LEU A 64 9.74 -8.84 -0.28
C LEU A 64 8.33 -9.39 -0.56
N LEU A 65 7.33 -8.70 -0.03
CA LEU A 65 5.92 -8.95 -0.27
C LEU A 65 5.35 -7.88 -1.22
N ALA A 66 4.80 -8.25 -2.37
CA ALA A 66 4.25 -7.30 -3.34
C ALA A 66 2.82 -7.67 -3.71
N ALA A 67 1.91 -6.68 -3.69
CA ALA A 67 0.51 -6.93 -4.06
C ALA A 67 0.41 -7.29 -5.55
N VAL A 68 -0.44 -8.26 -5.88
CA VAL A 68 -0.77 -8.59 -7.28
C VAL A 68 -2.06 -7.88 -7.68
N VAL A 69 -3.01 -7.82 -6.75
CA VAL A 69 -4.31 -7.18 -6.91
C VAL A 69 -4.13 -5.65 -6.88
N PRO A 70 -4.74 -4.89 -7.81
CA PRO A 70 -4.60 -3.45 -7.84
C PRO A 70 -5.33 -2.78 -6.68
N ARG A 71 -4.75 -1.71 -6.12
CA ARG A 71 -5.37 -0.97 -5.01
C ARG A 71 -6.75 -0.41 -5.36
N ALA A 72 -7.00 -0.11 -6.64
CA ALA A 72 -8.30 0.34 -7.13
C ALA A 72 -9.43 -0.69 -6.90
N TRP A 73 -9.08 -1.98 -6.74
CA TRP A 73 -10.01 -3.02 -6.35
C TRP A 73 -10.17 -3.10 -4.83
N ILE A 74 -9.05 -3.15 -4.10
CA ILE A 74 -8.99 -3.12 -2.64
C ILE A 74 -7.64 -2.56 -2.20
N ASP A 75 -7.66 -1.58 -1.31
CA ASP A 75 -6.46 -0.96 -0.76
C ASP A 75 -6.04 -1.69 0.52
N VAL A 76 -5.01 -2.54 0.42
CA VAL A 76 -4.48 -3.30 1.55
C VAL A 76 -3.72 -2.44 2.57
N ASN A 77 -3.45 -1.17 2.26
CA ASN A 77 -2.87 -0.19 3.19
C ASN A 77 -3.95 0.71 3.85
N ARG A 78 -5.18 0.20 3.94
CA ARG A 78 -6.31 0.81 4.66
C ARG A 78 -6.90 -0.19 5.63
N SER A 79 -7.50 0.32 6.71
CA SER A 79 -8.19 -0.54 7.69
C SER A 79 -9.49 -1.09 7.09
N VAL A 80 -9.84 -2.33 7.44
CA VAL A 80 -11.13 -2.95 7.08
C VAL A 80 -12.34 -2.15 7.56
N ASP A 81 -12.17 -1.29 8.57
CA ASP A 81 -13.22 -0.41 9.09
C ASP A 81 -13.46 0.84 8.22
N GLU A 82 -12.56 1.12 7.28
CA GLU A 82 -12.63 2.26 6.35
C GLU A 82 -13.56 2.00 5.16
N LEU A 83 -14.76 1.48 5.44
CA LEU A 83 -15.82 1.27 4.46
C LEU A 83 -16.52 2.59 4.13
N ASP A 84 -16.55 2.96 2.84
CA ASP A 84 -17.20 4.18 2.36
C ASP A 84 -18.73 3.98 2.19
N PRO A 85 -19.59 4.63 3.01
CA PRO A 85 -21.05 4.50 2.89
C PRO A 85 -21.63 5.16 1.63
N THR A 86 -20.88 6.05 0.97
CA THR A 86 -21.24 6.61 -0.34
C THR A 86 -21.05 5.56 -1.43
N LEU A 87 -20.05 4.68 -1.32
CA LEU A 87 -19.80 3.60 -2.30
C LEU A 87 -20.55 2.31 -1.98
N ILE A 88 -20.69 1.95 -0.72
CA ILE A 88 -21.11 0.60 -0.30
C ILE A 88 -22.52 0.66 0.29
N GLU A 89 -23.44 -0.13 -0.26
CA GLU A 89 -24.80 -0.26 0.25
C GLU A 89 -24.81 -0.95 1.62
N GLY A 90 -25.61 -0.44 2.56
CA GLY A 90 -25.81 -1.08 3.86
C GLY A 90 -24.77 -0.74 4.94
N VAL A 91 -23.75 0.07 4.64
CA VAL A 91 -22.83 0.62 5.66
C VAL A 91 -23.52 1.77 6.40
N ARG A 92 -23.78 1.59 7.70
CA ARG A 92 -24.42 2.61 8.55
C ARG A 92 -23.40 3.43 9.36
N ASP A 93 -22.36 2.76 9.88
CA ASP A 93 -21.35 3.32 10.79
C ASP A 93 -19.92 3.16 10.26
N GLY A 94 -19.69 3.41 8.96
CA GLY A 94 -18.35 3.38 8.38
C GLY A 94 -17.43 4.44 8.98
N ALA A 95 -16.11 4.22 8.96
CA ALA A 95 -15.14 5.17 9.49
C ALA A 95 -15.29 6.56 8.84
N ARG A 96 -15.52 7.58 9.68
CA ARG A 96 -15.67 8.97 9.24
C ARG A 96 -14.34 9.68 9.36
N ASN A 97 -13.45 9.44 8.39
CA ASN A 97 -12.20 10.18 8.27
C ASN A 97 -12.12 10.88 6.90
N PRO A 98 -11.26 11.92 6.76
CA PRO A 98 -11.15 12.68 5.52
C PRO A 98 -10.84 11.82 4.29
N ARG A 99 -10.09 10.72 4.44
CA ARG A 99 -9.73 9.84 3.32
C ARG A 99 -10.94 9.08 2.79
N VAL A 100 -11.74 8.48 3.68
CA VAL A 100 -12.99 7.80 3.30
C VAL A 100 -13.96 8.81 2.66
N ALA A 101 -14.09 10.01 3.21
CA ALA A 101 -14.92 11.07 2.62
C ALA A 101 -14.48 11.45 1.20
N SER A 102 -13.17 11.46 0.93
CA SER A 102 -12.58 11.66 -0.39
C SER A 102 -12.64 10.42 -1.30
N GLY A 103 -13.23 9.30 -0.86
CA GLY A 103 -13.39 8.09 -1.66
C GLY A 103 -12.17 7.17 -1.68
N LEU A 104 -11.25 7.31 -0.71
CA LEU A 104 -10.00 6.54 -0.59
C LEU A 104 -10.01 5.58 0.61
N GLY A 105 -11.15 4.95 0.88
CA GLY A 105 -11.31 3.89 1.88
C GLY A 105 -10.74 2.54 1.41
N VAL A 106 -11.00 1.47 2.18
CA VAL A 106 -10.48 0.10 1.90
C VAL A 106 -10.94 -0.44 0.56
N VAL A 107 -12.14 -0.07 0.11
CA VAL A 107 -12.56 -0.21 -1.29
C VAL A 107 -12.60 1.21 -1.87
N PRO A 108 -11.61 1.61 -2.69
CA PRO A 108 -11.60 2.96 -3.23
C PRO A 108 -12.77 3.20 -4.16
N ARG A 109 -13.41 4.37 -4.04
CA ARG A 109 -14.46 4.85 -4.95
C ARG A 109 -13.86 5.60 -6.14
N VAL A 110 -12.66 6.15 -5.98
CA VAL A 110 -11.98 6.98 -6.97
C VAL A 110 -10.52 6.55 -7.16
N VAL A 111 -9.95 6.87 -8.32
CA VAL A 111 -8.50 6.85 -8.57
C VAL A 111 -7.92 8.28 -8.53
N ALA A 112 -6.69 8.47 -9.03
CA ALA A 112 -6.05 9.78 -9.09
C ALA A 112 -6.96 10.86 -9.71
N ASN A 113 -6.82 12.09 -9.20
CA ASN A 113 -7.64 13.24 -9.57
C ASN A 113 -9.15 13.07 -9.31
N GLY A 114 -9.53 12.18 -8.39
CA GLY A 114 -10.92 12.00 -7.95
C GLY A 114 -11.83 11.34 -9.00
N LYS A 115 -11.25 10.69 -10.02
CA LYS A 115 -12.03 10.01 -11.06
C LYS A 115 -12.76 8.80 -10.48
N ALA A 116 -14.08 8.81 -10.53
CA ALA A 116 -14.91 7.72 -10.00
C ALA A 116 -14.69 6.42 -10.78
N ILE A 117 -14.56 5.31 -10.05
CA ILE A 117 -14.38 3.96 -10.61
C ILE A 117 -15.73 3.38 -11.02
N TYR A 118 -16.78 3.60 -10.22
CA TYR A 118 -18.07 2.93 -10.37
C TYR A 118 -19.17 3.89 -10.80
N ARG A 119 -20.15 3.38 -11.55
CA ARG A 119 -21.37 4.12 -11.92
C ARG A 119 -22.36 4.26 -10.76
N GLY A 120 -22.34 3.30 -9.83
CA GLY A 120 -23.25 3.22 -8.70
C GLY A 120 -22.58 2.54 -7.51
N LYS A 121 -23.38 2.18 -6.52
CA LYS A 121 -22.88 1.51 -5.33
C LYS A 121 -22.58 0.03 -5.58
N ILE A 122 -21.74 -0.54 -4.72
CA ILE A 122 -21.55 -1.99 -4.62
C ILE A 122 -22.26 -2.53 -3.38
N ALA A 123 -22.61 -3.82 -3.40
CA ALA A 123 -23.20 -4.48 -2.24
C ALA A 123 -22.15 -4.69 -1.13
N LEU A 124 -22.57 -4.61 0.14
CA LEU A 124 -21.69 -4.90 1.29
C LEU A 124 -21.06 -6.29 1.24
N VAL A 125 -21.80 -7.29 0.73
CA VAL A 125 -21.28 -8.65 0.55
C VAL A 125 -20.11 -8.70 -0.42
N GLU A 126 -20.11 -7.85 -1.46
CA GLU A 126 -18.97 -7.76 -2.39
C GLU A 126 -17.76 -7.13 -1.68
N ALA A 127 -17.94 -6.04 -0.95
CA ALA A 127 -16.84 -5.41 -0.21
C ALA A 127 -16.21 -6.38 0.81
N ARG A 128 -17.03 -7.10 1.57
CA ARG A 128 -16.57 -8.13 2.52
C ARG A 128 -15.81 -9.25 1.82
N LYS A 129 -16.32 -9.75 0.69
CA LYS A 129 -15.62 -10.75 -0.11
C LYS A 129 -14.22 -10.29 -0.52
N ARG A 130 -14.04 -9.02 -0.91
CA ARG A 130 -12.70 -8.49 -1.24
C ARG A 130 -11.78 -8.49 -0.02
N ILE A 131 -12.30 -8.13 1.15
CA ILE A 131 -11.56 -8.13 2.41
C ILE A 131 -11.13 -9.56 2.76
N ASP A 132 -12.07 -10.51 2.73
CA ASP A 132 -11.83 -11.92 3.04
C ASP A 132 -10.85 -12.59 2.07
N GLU A 133 -10.98 -12.29 0.77
CA GLU A 133 -10.18 -12.96 -0.26
C GLU A 133 -8.83 -12.29 -0.53
N VAL A 134 -8.60 -11.04 -0.12
CA VAL A 134 -7.39 -10.27 -0.47
C VAL A 134 -6.75 -9.61 0.74
N TRP A 135 -7.52 -8.82 1.50
CA TRP A 135 -6.98 -8.05 2.62
C TRP A 135 -6.47 -8.95 3.74
N HIS A 136 -7.29 -9.92 4.18
CA HIS A 136 -6.89 -10.85 5.24
C HIS A 136 -5.66 -11.68 4.85
N PRO A 137 -5.61 -12.35 3.68
CA PRO A 137 -4.42 -13.08 3.25
C PRO A 137 -3.15 -12.23 3.12
N TRP A 138 -3.28 -10.97 2.71
CA TRP A 138 -2.14 -10.02 2.71
C TRP A 138 -1.63 -9.79 4.13
N HIS A 139 -2.52 -9.39 5.05
CA HIS A 139 -2.14 -9.05 6.42
C HIS A 139 -1.69 -10.26 7.24
N GLU A 140 -2.25 -11.45 7.00
CA GLU A 140 -1.76 -12.70 7.56
C GLU A 140 -0.29 -12.96 7.17
N THR A 141 0.06 -12.69 5.91
CA THR A 141 1.44 -12.85 5.42
C THR A 141 2.38 -11.80 6.02
N VAL A 142 1.92 -10.54 6.14
CA VAL A 142 2.69 -9.50 6.84
C VAL A 142 2.94 -9.91 8.29
N SER A 143 1.88 -10.29 9.04
CA SER A 143 2.00 -10.73 10.43
C SER A 143 2.97 -11.89 10.58
N LEU A 144 2.85 -12.92 9.73
CA LEU A 144 3.77 -14.06 9.74
C LEU A 144 5.23 -13.62 9.56
N LEU A 145 5.53 -12.76 8.58
CA LEU A 145 6.89 -12.31 8.32
C LEU A 145 7.47 -11.49 9.47
N MET A 146 6.64 -10.68 10.13
CA MET A 146 7.01 -9.85 11.28
C MET A 146 7.24 -10.71 12.52
N ASP A 147 6.37 -11.69 12.80
CA ASP A 147 6.53 -12.63 13.91
C ASP A 147 7.80 -13.48 13.73
N GLU A 148 8.06 -13.95 12.51
CA GLU A 148 9.30 -14.66 12.18
C GLU A 148 10.54 -13.78 12.36
N SER A 149 10.50 -12.51 11.93
CA SER A 149 11.61 -11.56 12.17
C SER A 149 11.86 -11.39 13.67
N MET A 150 10.80 -11.16 14.45
CA MET A 150 10.91 -10.97 15.89
C MET A 150 11.50 -12.22 16.57
N ALA A 151 11.06 -13.42 16.18
CA ALA A 151 11.56 -14.67 16.74
C ALA A 151 13.04 -14.95 16.41
N LEU A 152 13.50 -14.57 15.21
CA LEU A 152 14.86 -14.85 14.74
C LEU A 152 15.88 -13.81 15.20
N PHE A 153 15.48 -12.54 15.29
CA PHE A 153 16.40 -11.42 15.47
C PHE A 153 16.14 -10.63 16.77
N GLY A 154 15.03 -10.88 17.46
CA GLY A 154 14.59 -10.06 18.59
C GLY A 154 14.10 -8.67 18.18
N GLU A 155 13.89 -8.46 16.88
CA GLU A 155 13.47 -7.21 16.25
C GLU A 155 12.71 -7.52 14.96
N ALA A 156 11.76 -6.67 14.59
CA ALA A 156 11.09 -6.74 13.30
C ALA A 156 10.86 -5.32 12.75
N ILE A 157 11.36 -5.05 11.54
CA ILE A 157 11.23 -3.75 10.88
C ILE A 157 10.45 -3.95 9.58
N LEU A 158 9.33 -3.25 9.43
CA LEU A 158 8.57 -3.22 8.18
C LEU A 158 8.89 -1.94 7.40
N VAL A 159 9.39 -2.09 6.19
CA VAL A 159 9.50 -0.99 5.22
C VAL A 159 8.33 -1.09 4.25
N ASP A 160 7.35 -0.19 4.43
CA ASP A 160 6.17 -0.08 3.57
C ASP A 160 6.46 0.86 2.38
N CYS A 161 6.71 0.27 1.23
CA CYS A 161 7.28 0.93 0.05
C CYS A 161 6.20 1.52 -0.85
N HIS A 162 6.34 2.82 -1.13
CA HIS A 162 5.39 3.59 -1.90
C HIS A 162 6.05 4.52 -2.92
N SER A 163 5.26 4.99 -3.87
CA SER A 163 5.59 6.15 -4.70
C SER A 163 4.51 7.21 -4.57
N MET A 164 4.86 8.49 -4.71
CA MET A 164 3.89 9.58 -4.64
C MET A 164 3.79 10.32 -5.98
N PRO A 165 2.59 10.78 -6.37
CA PRO A 165 2.45 11.64 -7.53
C PRO A 165 3.10 13.01 -7.25
N HIS A 166 3.64 13.65 -8.29
CA HIS A 166 4.33 14.93 -8.17
C HIS A 166 3.44 15.99 -7.52
N GLU A 167 2.15 16.03 -7.87
CA GLU A 167 1.19 17.00 -7.34
C GLU A 167 0.94 16.84 -5.83
N ALA A 168 1.11 15.63 -5.28
CA ALA A 168 0.99 15.44 -3.83
C ALA A 168 2.18 16.06 -3.08
N ILE A 169 3.37 16.06 -3.70
CA ILE A 169 4.58 16.65 -3.13
C ILE A 169 4.45 18.17 -3.01
N ASP A 170 3.79 18.84 -3.98
CA ASP A 170 3.59 20.30 -4.00
C ASP A 170 2.84 20.85 -2.78
N THR A 171 2.07 19.99 -2.11
CA THR A 171 1.30 20.36 -0.91
C THR A 171 2.13 20.29 0.37
N ILE A 172 3.31 19.67 0.32
CA ILE A 172 4.24 19.55 1.45
C ILE A 172 5.13 20.80 1.48
N PRO A 173 5.28 21.49 2.63
CA PRO A 173 6.19 22.61 2.73
C PRO A 173 7.63 22.18 2.35
N HIS A 174 8.27 22.94 1.46
CA HIS A 174 9.65 22.67 1.02
C HIS A 174 10.62 23.65 1.67
N PRO A 175 11.35 23.26 2.72
CA PRO A 175 12.44 24.08 3.23
C PRO A 175 13.46 24.28 2.09
N ARG A 176 13.64 25.52 1.64
CA ARG A 176 14.52 25.92 0.50
C ARG A 176 13.98 25.63 -0.91
N GLY A 177 12.72 25.26 -1.06
CA GLY A 177 12.08 25.10 -2.37
C GLY A 177 12.51 23.88 -3.18
N VAL A 178 13.28 22.96 -2.57
CA VAL A 178 13.67 21.69 -3.19
C VAL A 178 12.65 20.62 -2.82
N ARG A 179 12.17 19.88 -3.82
CA ARG A 179 11.27 18.75 -3.62
C ARG A 179 12.06 17.55 -3.09
N PRO A 180 11.58 16.82 -2.09
CA PRO A 180 12.26 15.62 -1.62
C PRO A 180 12.19 14.52 -2.68
N ASP A 181 13.30 13.80 -2.88
CA ASP A 181 13.32 12.57 -3.67
C ASP A 181 12.74 11.39 -2.87
N ILE A 182 12.93 11.39 -1.55
CA ILE A 182 12.46 10.35 -0.62
C ILE A 182 11.72 11.01 0.56
N VAL A 183 10.58 10.44 0.94
CA VAL A 183 9.82 10.83 2.14
C VAL A 183 9.78 9.63 3.09
N LEU A 184 10.31 9.81 4.30
CA LEU A 184 10.22 8.82 5.37
C LEU A 184 9.03 9.15 6.27
N GLY A 185 8.13 8.18 6.45
CA GLY A 185 6.93 8.34 7.26
C GLY A 185 6.93 7.38 8.45
N ASP A 186 6.95 7.92 9.66
CA ASP A 186 7.00 7.16 10.92
C ASP A 186 5.88 7.54 11.91
N ARG A 187 4.83 8.22 11.40
CA ARG A 187 3.73 8.76 12.19
C ARG A 187 4.22 9.65 13.35
N PHE A 188 5.08 10.62 13.05
CA PHE A 188 5.64 11.56 14.04
C PHE A 188 6.42 10.84 15.16
N GLY A 189 7.25 9.87 14.77
CA GLY A 189 8.08 9.08 15.70
C GLY A 189 7.34 8.00 16.50
N THR A 190 6.11 7.64 16.12
CA THR A 190 5.30 6.66 16.87
C THR A 190 5.23 5.27 16.24
N ALA A 191 5.61 5.14 14.96
CA ALA A 191 5.54 3.88 14.23
C ALA A 191 6.90 3.18 14.05
N ALA A 192 8.02 3.89 14.27
CA ALA A 192 9.37 3.34 14.18
C ALA A 192 10.27 3.99 15.24
N ALA A 193 11.30 3.25 15.67
CA ALA A 193 12.33 3.80 16.55
C ALA A 193 13.19 4.81 15.77
N CYS A 194 13.61 5.89 16.44
CA CYS A 194 14.32 6.99 15.79
C CYS A 194 15.64 6.54 15.15
N ASP A 195 16.37 5.64 15.80
CA ASP A 195 17.64 5.09 15.31
C ASP A 195 17.50 4.31 14.00
N VAL A 196 16.37 3.62 13.80
CA VAL A 196 16.05 2.96 12.52
C VAL A 196 15.80 4.01 11.43
N VAL A 197 14.99 5.03 11.72
CA VAL A 197 14.67 6.11 10.76
C VAL A 197 15.94 6.88 10.37
N ASP A 198 16.78 7.24 11.34
CA ASP A 198 18.05 7.95 11.13
C ASP A 198 19.00 7.15 10.23
N GLN A 199 19.08 5.83 10.41
CA GLN A 199 19.89 4.96 9.56
C GLN A 199 19.37 4.89 8.12
N VAL A 200 18.05 4.83 7.93
CA VAL A 200 17.44 4.85 6.60
C VAL A 200 17.66 6.20 5.92
N GLU A 201 17.48 7.31 6.64
CA GLU A 201 17.77 8.65 6.13
C GLU A 201 19.24 8.78 5.71
N ALA A 202 20.17 8.38 6.57
CA ALA A 202 21.60 8.42 6.28
C ALA A 202 21.98 7.57 5.05
N ALA A 203 21.33 6.43 4.85
CA ALA A 203 21.55 5.58 3.68
C ALA A 203 21.14 6.27 2.37
N PHE A 204 19.98 6.95 2.36
CA PHE A 204 19.54 7.72 1.19
C PHE A 204 20.40 8.95 0.95
N ALA A 205 20.72 9.72 2.01
CA ALA A 205 21.61 10.88 1.91
C ALA A 205 23.01 10.49 1.42
N GLY A 206 23.54 9.36 1.88
CA GLY A 206 24.81 8.80 1.41
C GLY A 206 24.80 8.37 -0.07
N ALA A 207 23.62 8.06 -0.62
CA ALA A 207 23.42 7.80 -2.04
C ALA A 207 23.14 9.07 -2.87
N GLY A 208 23.08 10.24 -2.23
CA GLY A 208 22.86 11.53 -2.87
C GLY A 208 21.38 11.89 -3.11
N LEU A 209 20.47 11.32 -2.31
CA LEU A 209 19.03 11.58 -2.32
C LEU A 209 18.57 12.39 -1.10
#